data_AF-A0A1G2G2F6-F1
#
_entry.id   AF-A0A1G2G2F6-F1
#
_cell.length_a   1.000
_cell.length_b   1.000
_cell.length_c   1.000
_cell.angle_alpha   90.00
_cell.angle_beta   90.00
_cell.angle_gamma   90.00
#
_symmetry.space_group_name_H-M   'P 1'
#
loop_
_entity.id
_entity.type
_entity.pdbx_description
1 polymer ?
#
loop_
_entity_poly.entity_id
_entity_poly.type
_entity_poly.pdbx_seq_one_letter_code
_entity_poly.pdbx_strand_id
1 'polypeptide(L)'
;MTKFRIYALIHGQTLPLEKIAGCEIKQMDYSEQKRRGFSPIQYEFSENRDGYTSYATSLPFVDPMKLSTNHIVVFDIKEYDAKAALGGAVRAFDNLCSKLFLTGIRDFKSATDRYIGETYLYQISKIYQLDENDNEQDVILELQSGHIFLPNRPDRNEWQKEESKEFLEKILDFKDPVFSKALKYLYSSSVGHFRLASFEKVALDHFKSIELIVNTLSKKKTFKERANEAGKLLELTADEIKEIKKYWDARSNGDIAHSHHHDPVAFYPNQFPLPQGGMEYPWAHLDRLSRVVLLKYYDVRRRYFHIDVHEPYGDGPANPTLGITNEHSDCNHLFFETKTKNREDVLKEIKTEFSKSFQTEEGDLETEVLNSQNRRHLFTVGLFVKNPDFCAETNSIRNRHIIIFG
;
A
#
# COMPACT_ATOMS: atom_id res chain seq x y z
N MET A 1 -22.42 6.46 17.86
CA MET A 1 -21.57 6.63 16.67
C MET A 1 -22.46 7.07 15.53
N THR A 2 -22.07 8.13 14.83
CA THR A 2 -22.83 8.77 13.76
C THR A 2 -22.29 8.32 12.41
N LYS A 3 -23.16 8.10 11.42
CA LYS A 3 -22.75 7.73 10.07
C LYS A 3 -22.50 9.00 9.25
N PHE A 4 -21.38 9.05 8.54
CA PHE A 4 -20.98 10.16 7.68
C PHE A 4 -20.75 9.64 6.26
N ARG A 5 -21.08 10.48 5.27
CA ARG A 5 -20.74 10.29 3.86
C ARG A 5 -19.79 11.39 3.42
N ILE A 6 -18.61 10.99 2.96
CA ILE A 6 -17.56 11.89 2.52
C ILE A 6 -17.45 11.80 1.00
N TYR A 7 -17.42 12.95 0.35
CA TYR A 7 -17.19 13.08 -1.08
C TYR A 7 -15.84 13.73 -1.35
N ALA A 8 -15.06 13.11 -2.22
CA ALA A 8 -13.89 13.71 -2.83
C ALA A 8 -14.05 13.76 -4.34
N LEU A 9 -13.62 14.86 -4.95
CA LEU A 9 -13.36 14.90 -6.39
C LEU A 9 -12.09 14.11 -6.64
N ILE A 10 -12.03 13.28 -7.69
CA ILE A 10 -10.86 12.47 -8.01
C ILE A 10 -10.39 12.70 -9.43
N HIS A 11 -9.08 12.74 -9.60
CA HIS A 11 -8.42 12.80 -10.89
C HIS A 11 -7.41 11.67 -11.00
N GLY A 12 -7.30 11.06 -12.16
CA GLY A 12 -6.36 9.99 -12.41
C GLY A 12 -6.45 9.45 -13.81
N GLN A 13 -5.53 8.55 -14.15
CA GLN A 13 -5.44 8.01 -15.51
C GLN A 13 -6.65 7.16 -15.87
N THR A 14 -7.02 6.22 -14.99
CA THR A 14 -8.14 5.31 -15.21
C THR A 14 -9.03 5.28 -13.96
N LEU A 15 -10.28 5.70 -14.11
CA LEU A 15 -11.25 5.77 -13.01
C LEU A 15 -12.39 4.77 -13.23
N PRO A 16 -12.22 3.50 -12.78
CA PRO A 16 -13.28 2.49 -12.89
C PRO A 16 -14.49 2.88 -12.03
N LEU A 17 -15.68 2.94 -12.65
CA LEU A 17 -16.94 3.35 -11.99
C LEU A 17 -17.55 2.21 -11.14
N GLU A 18 -16.87 1.83 -10.07
CA GLU A 18 -17.27 0.72 -9.21
C GLU A 18 -16.88 0.94 -7.74
N LYS A 19 -17.23 -0.02 -6.87
CA LYS A 19 -16.79 -0.04 -5.47
C LYS A 19 -15.41 -0.66 -5.36
N ILE A 20 -14.46 0.08 -4.80
CA ILE A 20 -13.05 -0.32 -4.69
C ILE A 20 -12.51 0.10 -3.32
N ALA A 21 -11.88 -0.83 -2.61
CA ALA A 21 -11.22 -0.57 -1.33
C ALA A 21 -12.11 0.10 -0.26
N GLY A 22 -13.42 -0.18 -0.27
CA GLY A 22 -14.41 0.43 0.63
C GLY A 22 -14.91 1.81 0.18
N CYS A 23 -14.41 2.32 -0.93
CA CYS A 23 -14.86 3.55 -1.59
C CYS A 23 -15.71 3.22 -2.82
N GLU A 24 -16.44 4.20 -3.35
CA GLU A 24 -17.22 4.07 -4.58
C GLU A 24 -16.90 5.22 -5.54
N ILE A 25 -16.37 4.89 -6.73
CA ILE A 25 -16.09 5.87 -7.77
C ILE A 25 -17.34 6.01 -8.65
N LYS A 26 -17.83 7.24 -8.83
CA LYS A 26 -19.01 7.54 -9.66
C LYS A 26 -18.78 8.76 -10.52
N GLN A 27 -19.61 8.88 -11.55
CA GLN A 27 -19.77 10.15 -12.26
C GLN A 27 -20.75 11.07 -11.52
N MET A 28 -20.40 12.34 -11.45
CA MET A 28 -21.25 13.43 -11.01
C MET A 28 -20.86 14.66 -11.81
N ASP A 29 -21.76 15.14 -12.66
CA ASP A 29 -21.47 16.28 -13.52
C ASP A 29 -21.29 17.59 -12.73
N TYR A 30 -20.66 18.58 -13.36
CA TYR A 30 -20.42 19.88 -12.74
C TYR A 30 -21.70 20.61 -12.28
N SER A 31 -22.83 20.38 -12.94
CA SER A 31 -24.11 21.02 -12.59
C SER A 31 -24.63 20.47 -11.27
N GLU A 32 -24.59 19.16 -11.08
CA GLU A 32 -24.92 18.50 -9.83
C GLU A 32 -23.95 18.89 -8.71
N GLN A 33 -22.64 18.87 -8.98
CA GLN A 33 -21.63 19.30 -8.01
C GLN A 33 -21.89 20.74 -7.54
N LYS A 34 -22.22 21.65 -8.45
CA LYS A 34 -22.55 23.05 -8.12
C LYS A 34 -23.84 23.15 -7.32
N ARG A 35 -24.89 22.41 -7.71
CA ARG A 35 -26.18 22.36 -7.01
C ARG A 35 -26.03 21.86 -5.56
N ARG A 36 -25.15 20.87 -5.33
CA ARG A 36 -24.87 20.29 -4.01
C ARG A 36 -23.83 21.09 -3.20
N GLY A 37 -23.37 22.22 -3.72
CA GLY A 37 -22.40 23.08 -3.05
C GLY A 37 -21.07 22.36 -2.80
N PHE A 38 -20.61 21.53 -3.73
CA PHE A 38 -19.27 20.94 -3.65
C PHE A 38 -18.25 22.05 -3.80
N SER A 39 -17.58 22.33 -2.71
CA SER A 39 -16.47 23.25 -2.61
C SER A 39 -15.37 22.57 -1.82
N PRO A 40 -14.09 22.83 -2.13
CA PRO A 40 -13.01 22.44 -1.23
C PRO A 40 -13.36 22.88 0.20
N ILE A 41 -13.18 21.99 1.17
CA ILE A 41 -13.48 22.33 2.57
C ILE A 41 -12.62 23.55 2.94
N GLN A 42 -13.27 24.64 3.31
CA GLN A 42 -12.62 25.93 3.55
C GLN A 42 -11.73 25.85 4.78
N TYR A 43 -10.79 26.77 4.90
CA TYR A 43 -9.78 26.73 5.95
C TYR A 43 -9.40 28.14 6.42
N GLU A 44 -9.28 28.32 7.74
CA GLU A 44 -8.86 29.57 8.39
C GLU A 44 -7.49 29.39 9.05
N PHE A 45 -6.46 30.08 8.58
CA PHE A 45 -5.15 30.09 9.24
C PHE A 45 -5.21 30.79 10.60
N SER A 46 -5.03 30.07 11.71
CA SER A 46 -4.76 30.67 13.01
C SER A 46 -3.34 30.28 13.46
N GLU A 47 -2.45 31.26 13.63
CA GLU A 47 -1.05 31.05 14.06
C GLU A 47 -0.87 30.59 15.52
N ASN A 48 -1.88 30.00 16.17
CA ASN A 48 -1.72 29.50 17.54
C ASN A 48 -1.20 28.05 17.56
N ARG A 49 0.13 27.92 17.67
CA ARG A 49 0.84 26.64 17.88
C ARG A 49 1.05 26.28 19.35
N ASP A 50 0.35 26.91 20.29
CA ASP A 50 0.44 26.57 21.70
C ASP A 50 -0.55 25.47 22.10
N GLY A 51 -0.05 24.37 22.68
CA GLY A 51 -0.84 23.48 23.54
C GLY A 51 -1.32 22.14 22.99
N TYR A 52 -1.01 21.75 21.74
CA TYR A 52 -1.41 20.44 21.20
C TYR A 52 -0.25 19.43 21.16
N THR A 53 -0.35 18.36 21.97
CA THR A 53 0.56 17.19 21.99
C THR A 53 0.04 16.00 21.16
N SER A 54 -0.76 16.26 20.12
CA SER A 54 -1.24 15.24 19.19
C SER A 54 -0.69 15.47 17.79
N TYR A 55 -0.33 14.39 17.09
CA TYR A 55 0.14 14.40 15.69
C TYR A 55 -0.85 15.18 14.81
N ALA A 56 -0.53 16.44 14.52
CA ALA A 56 -1.19 17.20 13.47
C ALA A 56 -0.72 16.62 12.13
N THR A 57 -1.48 15.67 11.61
CA THR A 57 -1.36 15.28 10.21
C THR A 57 -1.94 16.44 9.41
N SER A 58 -1.09 17.20 8.72
CA SER A 58 -1.54 18.14 7.70
C SER A 58 -2.51 17.38 6.82
N LEU A 59 -3.76 17.84 6.71
CA LEU A 59 -4.69 17.21 5.78
C LEU A 59 -4.04 17.31 4.40
N PRO A 60 -3.82 16.18 3.72
CA PRO A 60 -3.46 16.28 2.32
C PRO A 60 -4.66 16.97 1.65
N PHE A 61 -4.38 17.97 0.80
CA PHE A 61 -5.34 18.61 -0.09
C PHE A 61 -6.17 19.76 0.50
N VAL A 62 -5.63 20.98 0.39
CA VAL A 62 -6.43 22.21 0.38
C VAL A 62 -5.96 23.17 -0.73
N ASP A 63 -6.02 22.75 -2.00
CA ASP A 63 -5.88 23.67 -3.13
C ASP A 63 -7.05 24.69 -3.14
N PRO A 64 -6.82 26.00 -3.35
CA PRO A 64 -7.89 26.97 -3.66
C PRO A 64 -8.56 26.74 -5.03
N MET A 65 -7.94 26.01 -5.97
CA MET A 65 -8.59 25.58 -7.21
C MET A 65 -9.33 24.26 -7.01
N LYS A 66 -10.62 24.28 -7.33
CA LYS A 66 -11.47 23.09 -7.35
C LYS A 66 -10.98 22.16 -8.46
N LEU A 67 -10.63 20.93 -8.10
CA LEU A 67 -10.32 19.86 -9.05
C LEU A 67 -11.47 19.74 -10.06
N SER A 68 -11.16 19.98 -11.33
CA SER A 68 -12.17 19.99 -12.39
C SER A 68 -12.28 18.60 -12.99
N THR A 69 -13.17 17.79 -12.43
CA THR A 69 -13.52 16.46 -12.92
C THR A 69 -15.03 16.23 -12.87
N ASN A 70 -15.53 15.29 -13.66
CA ASN A 70 -16.86 14.71 -13.52
C ASN A 70 -16.87 13.45 -12.65
N HIS A 71 -15.76 13.11 -12.00
CA HIS A 71 -15.61 11.91 -11.18
C HIS A 71 -15.51 12.24 -9.70
N ILE A 72 -16.26 11.50 -8.89
CA ILE A 72 -16.25 11.61 -7.44
C ILE A 72 -15.94 10.25 -6.82
N VAL A 73 -15.34 10.27 -5.64
CA VAL A 73 -15.23 9.13 -4.75
C VAL A 73 -16.11 9.37 -3.55
N VAL A 74 -16.91 8.37 -3.21
CA VAL A 74 -17.77 8.36 -2.04
C VAL A 74 -17.21 7.37 -1.03
N PHE A 75 -17.17 7.77 0.24
CA PHE A 75 -16.80 6.90 1.35
C PHE A 75 -17.75 7.11 2.53
N ASP A 76 -18.38 6.02 2.99
CA ASP A 76 -19.28 6.03 4.15
C ASP A 76 -18.54 5.47 5.37
N ILE A 77 -18.59 6.17 6.50
CA ILE A 77 -17.93 5.75 7.76
C ILE A 77 -18.80 6.04 8.98
N LYS A 78 -18.68 5.22 10.03
CA LYS A 78 -19.26 5.51 11.35
C LYS A 78 -18.19 6.03 12.30
N GLU A 79 -18.34 7.25 12.77
CA GLU A 79 -17.38 7.91 13.67
C GLU A 79 -18.09 8.73 14.76
N TYR A 80 -17.32 9.27 15.70
CA TYR A 80 -17.85 10.14 16.76
C TYR A 80 -18.16 11.55 16.27
N ASP A 81 -17.32 12.09 15.38
CA ASP A 81 -17.46 13.43 14.82
C ASP A 81 -16.96 13.52 13.37
N ALA A 82 -17.23 14.65 12.72
CA ALA A 82 -16.90 14.85 11.32
C ALA A 82 -15.38 15.00 11.05
N LYS A 83 -14.57 15.39 12.05
CA LYS A 83 -13.11 15.47 11.92
C LYS A 83 -12.48 14.07 11.98
N ALA A 84 -12.98 13.20 12.85
CA ALA A 84 -12.62 11.78 12.87
C ALA A 84 -13.02 11.10 11.56
N ALA A 85 -14.23 11.40 11.05
CA ALA A 85 -14.70 10.92 9.75
C ALA A 85 -13.79 11.37 8.59
N LEU A 86 -13.33 12.63 8.60
CA LEU A 86 -12.32 13.14 7.66
C LEU A 86 -11.02 12.33 7.72
N GLY A 87 -10.49 12.09 8.92
CA GLY A 87 -9.27 11.28 9.09
C GLY A 87 -9.45 9.85 8.56
N GLY A 88 -10.62 9.26 8.77
CA GLY A 88 -11.00 7.97 8.18
C GLY A 88 -11.03 8.02 6.65
N ALA A 89 -11.66 9.04 6.08
CA ALA A 89 -11.77 9.23 4.64
C ALA A 89 -10.42 9.45 3.95
N VAL A 90 -9.53 10.26 4.53
CA VAL A 90 -8.16 10.45 4.01
C VAL A 90 -7.42 9.11 3.93
N ARG A 91 -7.51 8.27 4.97
CA ARG A 91 -6.90 6.93 4.94
C ARG A 91 -7.49 6.05 3.84
N ALA A 92 -8.81 6.09 3.66
CA ALA A 92 -9.50 5.31 2.63
C ALA A 92 -9.14 5.76 1.21
N PHE A 93 -9.12 7.08 0.97
CA PHE A 93 -8.76 7.66 -0.32
C PHE A 93 -7.27 7.49 -0.66
N ASP A 94 -6.35 7.68 0.29
CA ASP A 94 -4.93 7.37 0.08
C ASP A 94 -4.71 5.88 -0.26
N ASN A 95 -5.45 4.99 0.41
CA ASN A 95 -5.41 3.54 0.12
C ASN A 95 -5.96 3.23 -1.28
N LEU A 96 -7.08 3.83 -1.68
CA LEU A 96 -7.64 3.71 -3.03
C LEU A 96 -6.65 4.23 -4.10
N CYS A 97 -6.21 5.48 -3.97
CA CYS A 97 -5.36 6.14 -4.96
C CYS A 97 -3.99 5.47 -5.09
N SER A 98 -3.41 4.98 -3.99
CA SER A 98 -2.14 4.24 -4.05
C SER A 98 -2.24 2.92 -4.81
N LYS A 99 -3.34 2.17 -4.65
CA LYS A 99 -3.59 0.94 -5.41
C LYS A 99 -3.85 1.22 -6.89
N LEU A 100 -4.70 2.21 -7.20
CA LEU A 100 -4.92 2.65 -8.58
C LEU A 100 -3.62 3.13 -9.25
N PHE A 101 -2.78 3.86 -8.50
CA PHE A 101 -1.46 4.31 -8.95
C PHE A 101 -0.54 3.13 -9.29
N LEU A 102 -0.46 2.12 -8.42
CA LEU A 102 0.36 0.93 -8.69
C LEU A 102 -0.16 0.15 -9.90
N THR A 103 -1.48 0.03 -10.05
CA THR A 103 -2.10 -0.59 -11.24
C THR A 103 -1.74 0.17 -12.50
N GLY A 104 -1.83 1.50 -12.49
CA GLY A 104 -1.38 2.35 -13.60
C GLY A 104 0.09 2.11 -13.96
N ILE A 105 0.99 2.05 -12.97
CA ILE A 105 2.41 1.74 -13.22
C ILE A 105 2.59 0.40 -13.94
N ARG A 106 1.82 -0.63 -13.58
CA ARG A 106 1.91 -1.96 -14.20
C ARG A 106 1.32 -1.98 -15.62
N ASP A 107 0.23 -1.24 -15.85
CA ASP A 107 -0.45 -1.12 -17.14
C ASP A 107 0.52 -0.55 -18.20
N PHE A 108 1.21 0.55 -17.85
CA PHE A 108 2.13 1.28 -18.71
C PHE A 108 3.58 0.73 -18.70
N LYS A 109 3.75 -0.58 -18.96
CA LYS A 109 5.08 -1.13 -19.34
C LYS A 109 5.53 -0.56 -20.69
N SER A 110 6.09 0.64 -20.76
CA SER A 110 6.85 1.11 -21.94
C SER A 110 8.34 1.27 -21.61
N ALA A 111 9.18 0.80 -22.53
CA ALA A 111 10.64 0.78 -22.45
C ALA A 111 11.30 2.17 -22.66
N THR A 112 10.55 3.26 -22.44
CA THR A 112 10.97 4.62 -22.79
C THR A 112 10.84 5.53 -21.56
N ASP A 113 11.97 6.12 -21.16
CA ASP A 113 12.22 6.99 -19.99
C ASP A 113 11.41 8.30 -19.90
N ARG A 114 10.18 8.34 -20.44
CA ARG A 114 9.28 9.50 -20.33
C ARG A 114 7.87 9.08 -19.96
N TYR A 115 7.73 8.25 -18.94
CA TYR A 115 6.48 8.26 -18.19
C TYR A 115 6.50 9.49 -17.28
N ILE A 116 5.89 10.58 -17.74
CA ILE A 116 5.49 11.68 -16.87
C ILE A 116 4.43 11.09 -15.95
N GLY A 117 4.84 10.73 -14.73
CA GLY A 117 3.98 10.11 -13.73
C GLY A 117 2.70 10.91 -13.50
N GLU A 118 1.58 10.44 -14.04
CA GLU A 118 0.27 10.98 -13.70
C GLU A 118 -0.25 10.17 -12.52
N THR A 119 -0.04 10.73 -11.32
CA THR A 119 -0.47 10.11 -10.07
C THR A 119 -1.98 10.32 -9.86
N TYR A 120 -2.60 9.51 -9.01
CA TYR A 120 -4.00 9.71 -8.63
C TYR A 120 -4.09 10.79 -7.55
N LEU A 121 -4.96 11.77 -7.75
CA LEU A 121 -5.17 12.90 -6.85
C LEU A 121 -6.64 12.95 -6.44
N TYR A 122 -6.92 13.37 -5.22
CA TYR A 122 -8.29 13.59 -4.77
C TYR A 122 -8.39 14.87 -3.94
N GLN A 123 -9.58 15.47 -3.90
CA GLN A 123 -9.90 16.67 -3.13
C GLN A 123 -11.22 16.48 -2.40
N ILE A 124 -11.17 16.37 -1.08
CA ILE A 124 -12.38 16.27 -0.25
C ILE A 124 -13.17 17.57 -0.40
N SER A 125 -14.41 17.45 -0.88
CA SER A 125 -15.23 18.59 -1.29
C SER A 125 -16.59 18.65 -0.60
N LYS A 126 -16.97 17.60 0.13
CA LYS A 126 -18.22 17.60 0.90
C LYS A 126 -18.22 16.52 1.97
N ILE A 127 -18.89 16.80 3.08
CA ILE A 127 -19.23 15.82 4.10
C ILE A 127 -20.69 16.01 4.46
N TYR A 128 -21.38 14.89 4.56
CA TYR A 128 -22.72 14.83 5.12
C TYR A 128 -22.74 13.93 6.34
N GLN A 129 -23.53 14.31 7.33
CA GLN A 129 -24.04 13.39 8.33
C GLN A 129 -25.24 12.66 7.74
N LEU A 130 -25.34 11.35 7.93
CA LEU A 130 -26.47 10.55 7.47
C LEU A 130 -27.49 10.37 8.60
N ASP A 131 -28.78 10.55 8.28
CA ASP A 131 -29.88 10.23 9.18
C ASP A 131 -30.17 8.71 9.21
N GLU A 132 -31.17 8.29 9.99
CA GLU A 132 -31.56 6.88 10.12
C GLU A 132 -32.04 6.24 8.80
N ASN A 133 -32.39 7.06 7.80
CA ASN A 133 -32.84 6.64 6.47
C ASN A 133 -31.73 6.82 5.41
N ASP A 134 -30.48 7.06 5.80
CA ASP A 134 -29.34 7.36 4.93
C ASP A 134 -29.49 8.65 4.09
N ASN A 135 -30.37 9.57 4.50
CA ASN A 135 -30.45 10.89 3.89
C ASN A 135 -29.33 11.79 4.40
N GLU A 136 -28.85 12.65 3.52
CA GLU A 136 -27.71 13.52 3.76
C GLU A 136 -28.11 14.84 4.45
N GLN A 137 -27.40 15.18 5.51
CA GLN A 137 -27.50 16.45 6.23
C GLN A 137 -26.14 17.17 6.17
N ASP A 138 -26.15 18.44 5.77
CA ASP A 138 -24.95 19.24 5.59
C ASP A 138 -24.14 19.40 6.88
N VAL A 139 -22.81 19.24 6.76
CA VAL A 139 -21.86 19.55 7.84
C VAL A 139 -20.93 20.66 7.35
N ILE A 140 -20.91 21.79 8.07
CA ILE A 140 -19.99 22.91 7.79
C ILE A 140 -18.69 22.67 8.56
N LEU A 141 -17.56 22.66 7.85
CA LEU A 141 -16.23 22.42 8.40
C LEU A 141 -15.24 23.45 7.88
N GLU A 142 -14.40 23.95 8.79
CA GLU A 142 -13.25 24.83 8.50
C GLU A 142 -11.96 24.15 8.98
N LEU A 143 -10.91 24.15 8.16
CA LEU A 143 -9.62 23.45 8.36
C LEU A 143 -8.43 24.44 8.36
N GLN A 144 -7.15 23.98 8.29
CA GLN A 144 -5.94 24.84 8.23
C GLN A 144 -4.85 24.39 7.22
N SER A 145 -4.49 25.31 6.30
CA SER A 145 -3.24 25.52 5.49
C SER A 145 -2.92 24.79 4.15
N GLY A 146 -2.43 25.58 3.17
CA GLY A 146 -1.45 25.27 2.09
C GLY A 146 -1.90 25.46 0.62
N HIS A 147 -1.15 26.15 -0.26
CA HIS A 147 -1.52 26.42 -1.70
C HIS A 147 -0.59 25.76 -2.74
N ILE A 148 -1.08 25.30 -3.91
CA ILE A 148 -0.36 25.12 -5.21
C ILE A 148 -1.36 24.81 -6.35
N PHE A 149 -0.99 25.15 -7.60
CA PHE A 149 -1.78 24.99 -8.83
C PHE A 149 -1.50 23.68 -9.60
N LEU A 150 -2.53 23.14 -10.26
CA LEU A 150 -2.43 21.98 -11.17
C LEU A 150 -2.90 22.29 -12.60
N PRO A 151 -2.19 21.80 -13.64
CA PRO A 151 -2.66 21.88 -15.02
C PRO A 151 -3.75 20.84 -15.32
N ASN A 152 -4.71 21.22 -16.16
CA ASN A 152 -5.83 20.40 -16.61
C ASN A 152 -5.34 19.17 -17.42
N ARG A 153 -5.83 17.97 -17.09
CA ARG A 153 -5.53 16.73 -17.83
C ARG A 153 -6.80 15.89 -17.99
N PRO A 154 -6.94 15.12 -19.08
CA PRO A 154 -8.15 14.33 -19.34
C PRO A 154 -8.19 13.01 -18.54
N ASP A 155 -9.34 12.71 -17.93
CA ASP A 155 -9.64 11.41 -17.29
C ASP A 155 -9.93 10.34 -18.38
N ARG A 156 -9.51 9.07 -18.16
CA ARG A 156 -9.99 7.92 -18.94
C ARG A 156 -10.84 6.99 -18.07
N ASN A 157 -11.74 6.24 -18.72
CA ASN A 157 -12.70 5.37 -18.05
C ASN A 157 -12.33 3.87 -18.10
N GLU A 158 -11.33 3.49 -18.92
CA GLU A 158 -10.95 2.09 -19.16
C GLU A 158 -9.43 1.89 -19.11
N TRP A 159 -9.00 0.72 -18.63
CA TRP A 159 -7.58 0.30 -18.60
C TRP A 159 -7.07 0.03 -20.02
N GLN A 160 -5.77 0.21 -20.27
CA GLN A 160 -5.21 -0.13 -21.58
C GLN A 160 -5.08 -1.64 -21.80
N LYS A 161 -4.89 -2.40 -20.71
CA LYS A 161 -4.81 -3.86 -20.72
C LYS A 161 -5.90 -4.44 -19.82
N GLU A 162 -6.57 -5.49 -20.29
CA GLU A 162 -7.57 -6.24 -19.51
C GLU A 162 -6.96 -6.82 -18.21
N GLU A 163 -5.70 -7.28 -18.26
CA GLU A 163 -4.94 -7.80 -17.12
C GLU A 163 -4.76 -6.79 -15.95
N SER A 164 -4.90 -5.49 -16.23
CA SER A 164 -4.76 -4.44 -15.23
C SER A 164 -5.92 -4.42 -14.24
N LYS A 165 -7.13 -4.81 -14.67
CA LYS A 165 -8.27 -4.98 -13.76
C LYS A 165 -8.02 -6.15 -12.81
N GLU A 166 -7.61 -7.30 -13.33
CA GLU A 166 -7.26 -8.45 -12.50
C GLU A 166 -6.12 -8.16 -11.52
N PHE A 167 -5.12 -7.38 -11.96
CA PHE A 167 -4.04 -6.98 -11.07
C PHE A 167 -4.54 -6.07 -9.93
N LEU A 168 -5.43 -5.12 -10.23
CA LEU A 168 -6.05 -4.27 -9.21
C LEU A 168 -6.80 -5.11 -8.17
N GLU A 169 -7.59 -6.08 -8.60
CA GLU A 169 -8.29 -7.01 -7.71
C GLU A 169 -7.31 -7.78 -6.80
N LYS A 170 -6.22 -8.31 -7.37
CA LYS A 170 -5.20 -9.04 -6.60
C LYS A 170 -4.51 -8.16 -5.55
N ILE A 171 -4.10 -6.93 -5.89
CA ILE A 171 -3.47 -6.02 -4.90
C ILE A 171 -4.48 -5.46 -3.87
N LEU A 172 -5.78 -5.49 -4.16
CA LEU A 172 -6.80 -5.11 -3.19
C LEU A 172 -6.85 -6.11 -2.04
N ASP A 173 -6.73 -7.39 -2.36
CA ASP A 173 -6.78 -8.52 -1.43
C ASP A 173 -5.42 -8.88 -0.80
N PHE A 174 -4.33 -8.31 -1.31
CA PHE A 174 -2.98 -8.57 -0.83
C PHE A 174 -2.67 -7.91 0.52
N LYS A 175 -2.94 -8.65 1.60
CA LYS A 175 -2.71 -8.22 2.99
C LYS A 175 -1.26 -8.45 3.44
N ASP A 176 -0.30 -7.69 2.91
CA ASP A 176 1.07 -7.68 3.41
C ASP A 176 1.42 -6.30 4.02
N PRO A 177 1.84 -6.24 5.30
CA PRO A 177 2.08 -4.96 5.99
C PRO A 177 3.34 -4.25 5.49
N VAL A 178 4.33 -4.97 4.93
CA VAL A 178 5.54 -4.38 4.36
C VAL A 178 5.22 -3.78 3.00
N PHE A 179 4.50 -4.51 2.14
CA PHE A 179 3.99 -4.03 0.86
C PHE A 179 3.13 -2.79 1.04
N SER A 180 2.17 -2.82 1.96
CA SER A 180 1.25 -1.70 2.21
C SER A 180 2.00 -0.44 2.66
N LYS A 181 3.01 -0.59 3.54
CA LYS A 181 3.85 0.53 3.97
C LYS A 181 4.74 1.04 2.85
N ALA A 182 5.38 0.15 2.08
CA ALA A 182 6.23 0.53 0.96
C ALA A 182 5.42 1.26 -0.13
N LEU A 183 4.25 0.73 -0.49
CA LEU A 183 3.32 1.39 -1.42
C LEU A 183 2.89 2.77 -0.91
N LYS A 184 2.58 2.91 0.38
CA LYS A 184 2.27 4.23 0.97
C LYS A 184 3.41 5.22 0.79
N TYR A 185 4.66 4.81 1.02
CA TYR A 185 5.82 5.68 0.81
C TYR A 185 5.99 6.04 -0.67
N LEU A 186 5.88 5.07 -1.58
CA LEU A 186 5.95 5.31 -3.01
C LEU A 186 4.85 6.27 -3.51
N TYR A 187 3.61 6.09 -3.04
CA TYR A 187 2.52 7.00 -3.40
C TYR A 187 2.73 8.39 -2.78
N SER A 188 3.19 8.47 -1.53
CA SER A 188 3.50 9.75 -0.87
C SER A 188 4.58 10.53 -1.62
N SER A 189 5.56 9.84 -2.18
CA SER A 189 6.62 10.44 -2.97
C SER A 189 6.10 10.89 -4.34
N SER A 190 5.24 10.11 -5.00
CA SER A 190 4.65 10.47 -6.30
C SER A 190 3.72 11.68 -6.21
N VAL A 191 3.00 11.84 -5.10
CA VAL A 191 2.17 13.03 -4.86
C VAL A 191 2.90 14.16 -4.14
N GLY A 192 4.17 13.93 -3.74
CA GLY A 192 4.89 14.80 -2.80
C GLY A 192 5.04 16.23 -3.31
N HIS A 193 5.30 16.41 -4.60
CA HIS A 193 5.34 17.73 -5.23
C HIS A 193 4.01 18.49 -5.10
N PHE A 194 2.88 17.80 -5.28
CA PHE A 194 1.53 18.36 -5.11
C PHE A 194 1.17 18.61 -3.64
N ARG A 195 1.87 17.96 -2.70
CA ARG A 195 1.71 18.12 -1.25
C ARG A 195 2.68 19.13 -0.63
N LEU A 196 3.39 19.94 -1.43
CA LEU A 196 4.44 20.84 -0.94
C LEU A 196 5.55 20.11 -0.14
N ALA A 197 5.72 18.82 -0.36
CA ALA A 197 6.82 18.09 0.25
C ALA A 197 8.13 18.59 -0.34
N SER A 198 9.13 18.78 0.53
CA SER A 198 10.47 19.14 0.08
C SER A 198 11.05 18.04 -0.81
N PHE A 199 11.99 18.40 -1.70
CA PHE A 199 12.67 17.44 -2.60
C PHE A 199 13.28 16.27 -1.82
N GLU A 200 13.81 16.55 -0.63
CA GLU A 200 14.39 15.59 0.30
C GLU A 200 13.34 14.65 0.88
N LYS A 201 12.18 15.17 1.29
CA LYS A 201 11.09 14.33 1.78
C LYS A 201 10.64 13.36 0.71
N VAL A 202 10.57 13.81 -0.53
CA VAL A 202 10.20 12.96 -1.66
C VAL A 202 11.25 11.89 -1.95
N ALA A 203 12.53 12.28 -1.95
CA ALA A 203 13.65 11.34 -2.08
C ALA A 203 13.66 10.28 -0.98
N LEU A 204 13.48 10.72 0.27
CA LEU A 204 13.41 9.85 1.44
C LEU A 204 12.26 8.87 1.32
N ASP A 205 11.06 9.31 0.92
CA ASP A 205 9.92 8.42 0.75
C ASP A 205 10.17 7.35 -0.32
N HIS A 206 10.69 7.72 -1.50
CA HIS A 206 11.06 6.72 -2.51
C HIS A 206 12.07 5.70 -1.96
N PHE A 207 13.10 6.16 -1.25
CA PHE A 207 14.10 5.26 -0.69
C PHE A 207 13.56 4.43 0.48
N LYS A 208 12.65 4.97 1.30
CA LYS A 208 11.95 4.23 2.37
C LYS A 208 11.12 3.08 1.80
N SER A 209 10.47 3.27 0.66
CA SER A 209 9.79 2.18 -0.05
C SER A 209 10.73 1.01 -0.34
N ILE A 210 11.96 1.28 -0.79
CA ILE A 210 12.98 0.26 -1.08
C ILE A 210 13.56 -0.34 0.19
N GLU A 211 13.96 0.51 1.16
CA GLU A 211 14.63 0.09 2.40
C GLU A 211 13.78 -0.89 3.20
N LEU A 212 12.48 -0.66 3.30
CA LEU A 212 11.55 -1.56 4.01
C LEU A 212 11.57 -2.97 3.43
N ILE A 213 11.53 -3.08 2.09
CA ILE A 213 11.55 -4.36 1.38
C ILE A 213 12.90 -5.06 1.58
N VAL A 214 14.01 -4.34 1.38
CA VAL A 214 15.37 -4.88 1.54
C VAL A 214 15.60 -5.40 2.96
N ASN A 215 15.16 -4.65 3.98
CA ASN A 215 15.30 -5.06 5.37
C ASN A 215 14.38 -6.21 5.76
N THR A 216 13.28 -6.42 5.04
CA THR A 216 12.36 -7.54 5.27
C THR A 216 12.90 -8.83 4.66
N LEU A 217 13.45 -8.76 3.44
CA LEU A 217 13.92 -9.94 2.71
C LEU A 217 15.27 -10.47 3.19
N SER A 218 16.02 -9.72 3.99
CA SER A 218 17.36 -10.12 4.42
C SER A 218 17.63 -9.81 5.89
N LYS A 219 18.17 -10.81 6.59
CA LYS A 219 18.61 -10.72 7.99
C LYS A 219 20.11 -10.41 8.12
N LYS A 220 20.81 -10.06 7.03
CA LYS A 220 22.26 -9.74 7.08
C LYS A 220 22.53 -8.53 7.96
N LYS A 221 23.79 -8.34 8.37
CA LYS A 221 24.16 -7.30 9.33
C LYS A 221 24.15 -5.91 8.69
N THR A 222 24.76 -5.76 7.52
CA THR A 222 24.88 -4.46 6.84
C THR A 222 23.84 -4.30 5.75
N PHE A 223 23.41 -3.06 5.47
CA PHE A 223 22.46 -2.79 4.40
C PHE A 223 22.98 -3.23 3.02
N LYS A 224 24.28 -3.07 2.75
CA LYS A 224 24.89 -3.48 1.46
C LYS A 224 24.80 -4.99 1.24
N GLU A 225 24.99 -5.79 2.29
CA GLU A 225 24.79 -7.24 2.25
C GLU A 225 23.31 -7.59 2.07
N ARG A 226 22.41 -6.89 2.78
CA ARG A 226 20.95 -7.06 2.61
C ARG A 226 20.52 -6.77 1.19
N ALA A 227 20.99 -5.68 0.60
CA ALA A 227 20.69 -5.29 -0.78
C ALA A 227 21.18 -6.32 -1.80
N ASN A 228 22.32 -6.98 -1.55
CA ASN A 228 22.79 -8.08 -2.40
C ASN A 228 21.89 -9.30 -2.33
N GLU A 229 21.49 -9.72 -1.12
CA GLU A 229 20.64 -10.90 -0.92
C GLU A 229 19.22 -10.65 -1.42
N ALA A 230 18.62 -9.53 -1.01
CA ALA A 230 17.31 -9.10 -1.49
C ALA A 230 17.31 -8.90 -3.01
N GLY A 231 18.37 -8.33 -3.58
CA GLY A 231 18.51 -8.15 -5.02
C GLY A 231 18.49 -9.45 -5.80
N LYS A 232 19.10 -10.53 -5.26
CA LYS A 232 19.00 -11.86 -5.87
C LYS A 232 17.58 -12.42 -5.79
N LEU A 233 16.94 -12.33 -4.62
CA LEU A 233 15.57 -12.83 -4.41
C LEU A 233 14.55 -12.12 -5.31
N LEU A 234 14.73 -10.83 -5.52
CA LEU A 234 13.88 -9.99 -6.37
C LEU A 234 14.28 -10.05 -7.86
N GLU A 235 15.35 -10.75 -8.20
CA GLU A 235 15.94 -10.79 -9.55
C GLU A 235 16.26 -9.38 -10.10
N LEU A 236 16.79 -8.49 -9.25
CA LEU A 236 17.24 -7.17 -9.67
C LEU A 236 18.51 -7.26 -10.51
N THR A 237 18.65 -6.35 -11.46
CA THR A 237 19.87 -6.20 -12.26
C THR A 237 21.04 -5.72 -11.39
N ALA A 238 22.27 -5.97 -11.86
CA ALA A 238 23.47 -5.49 -11.15
C ALA A 238 23.48 -3.96 -10.98
N ASP A 239 22.99 -3.22 -11.97
CA ASP A 239 22.88 -1.76 -11.93
C ASP A 239 21.83 -1.29 -10.92
N GLU A 240 20.67 -1.94 -10.84
CA GLU A 240 19.66 -1.64 -9.82
C GLU A 240 20.21 -1.86 -8.41
N ILE A 241 20.92 -2.97 -8.17
CA ILE A 241 21.55 -3.25 -6.87
C ILE A 241 22.63 -2.20 -6.55
N LYS A 242 23.42 -1.79 -7.55
CA LYS A 242 24.44 -0.74 -7.40
C LYS A 242 23.81 0.60 -7.01
N GLU A 243 22.73 0.99 -7.68
CA GLU A 243 22.00 2.23 -7.39
C GLU A 243 21.35 2.20 -6.00
N ILE A 244 20.73 1.10 -5.57
CA ILE A 244 20.19 0.97 -4.20
C ILE A 244 21.27 1.25 -3.15
N LYS A 245 22.47 0.69 -3.33
CA LYS A 245 23.59 0.92 -2.41
C LYS A 245 24.12 2.35 -2.46
N LYS A 246 24.18 2.95 -3.65
CA LYS A 246 24.57 4.35 -3.84
C LYS A 246 23.62 5.30 -3.11
N TYR A 247 22.30 5.10 -3.24
CA TYR A 247 21.32 5.91 -2.51
C TYR A 247 21.35 5.68 -1.00
N TRP A 248 21.64 4.46 -0.55
CA TRP A 248 21.90 4.19 0.86
C TRP A 248 23.09 5.00 1.39
N ASP A 249 24.21 5.00 0.67
CA ASP A 249 25.41 5.72 1.05
C ASP A 249 25.16 7.24 1.06
N ALA A 250 24.54 7.78 0.00
CA ALA A 250 24.19 9.20 -0.08
C ALA A 250 23.22 9.63 1.05
N ARG A 251 22.25 8.79 1.42
CA ARG A 251 21.43 9.05 2.61
C ARG A 251 22.25 8.99 3.89
N SER A 252 23.09 7.98 4.05
CA SER A 252 23.85 7.76 5.30
C SER A 252 24.91 8.82 5.54
N ASN A 253 25.41 9.45 4.48
CA ASN A 253 26.44 10.48 4.54
C ASN A 253 25.88 11.90 4.66
N GLY A 254 24.55 12.08 4.66
CA GLY A 254 23.93 13.39 4.74
C GLY A 254 23.63 14.05 3.39
N ASP A 255 24.13 13.49 2.29
CA ASP A 255 23.93 14.03 0.94
C ASP A 255 22.45 14.06 0.57
N ILE A 256 21.67 13.02 0.94
CA ILE A 256 20.22 12.93 0.69
C ILE A 256 19.36 13.22 1.94
N ALA A 257 19.98 13.36 3.12
CA ALA A 257 19.33 13.81 4.37
C ALA A 257 20.35 13.85 5.52
N HIS A 258 20.73 15.04 6.03
CA HIS A 258 21.07 15.45 7.42
C HIS A 258 21.73 16.86 7.36
N SER A 259 21.44 17.78 8.28
CA SER A 259 22.21 19.04 8.50
C SER A 259 23.28 18.77 9.51
N HIS A 260 24.32 19.58 9.38
CA HIS A 260 25.21 19.87 10.47
C HIS A 260 24.53 20.66 11.59
N HIS A 261 25.13 20.61 12.77
CA HIS A 261 24.59 21.07 14.04
C HIS A 261 24.52 22.60 14.16
N HIS A 262 24.80 23.32 13.06
CA HIS A 262 25.01 24.77 13.03
C HIS A 262 24.06 25.53 12.09
N ASP A 263 23.07 24.86 11.49
CA ASP A 263 22.16 25.48 10.51
C ASP A 263 20.84 25.99 11.11
N PRO A 264 20.40 27.22 10.78
CA PRO A 264 19.15 27.80 11.29
C PRO A 264 17.90 27.21 10.60
N VAL A 265 16.92 26.81 11.41
CA VAL A 265 15.74 26.02 11.01
C VAL A 265 14.50 26.93 10.94
N ALA A 266 13.91 27.14 9.76
CA ALA A 266 12.72 27.99 9.64
C ALA A 266 11.38 27.22 9.64
N PHE A 267 11.29 25.97 9.17
CA PHE A 267 9.97 25.37 8.90
C PHE A 267 9.86 23.84 8.97
N TYR A 268 10.69 23.16 9.79
CA TYR A 268 10.59 21.70 9.95
C TYR A 268 10.20 21.32 11.39
N PRO A 269 9.34 20.29 11.60
CA PRO A 269 9.22 19.68 12.91
C PRO A 269 10.61 19.21 13.38
N ASN A 270 10.87 19.40 14.67
CA ASN A 270 12.15 19.42 15.37
C ASN A 270 13.04 18.14 15.31
N GLN A 271 12.93 17.29 14.30
CA GLN A 271 13.69 16.04 14.21
C GLN A 271 14.55 15.88 12.97
N PHE A 272 14.40 16.70 11.92
CA PHE A 272 15.17 16.45 10.70
C PHE A 272 15.62 17.75 10.04
N PRO A 273 16.92 17.92 9.89
CA PRO A 273 17.51 19.02 9.17
C PRO A 273 17.18 19.26 7.69
N LEU A 274 17.45 20.50 7.25
CA LEU A 274 17.56 20.92 5.85
C LEU A 274 18.95 20.63 5.26
N PRO A 275 19.07 20.12 4.01
CA PRO A 275 20.36 19.90 3.36
C PRO A 275 21.02 21.21 2.90
N GLN A 276 22.35 21.24 2.95
CA GLN A 276 23.15 22.27 2.29
C GLN A 276 23.72 21.72 0.99
N GLY A 277 23.53 22.45 -0.10
CA GLY A 277 23.97 22.07 -1.43
C GLY A 277 22.79 21.62 -2.27
N GLY A 278 22.53 22.37 -3.35
CA GLY A 278 21.52 22.01 -4.33
C GLY A 278 21.81 20.62 -4.87
N MET A 279 21.12 19.63 -4.32
CA MET A 279 21.13 18.29 -4.87
C MET A 279 20.34 18.30 -6.18
N GLU A 280 20.98 17.83 -7.23
CA GLU A 280 20.27 17.30 -8.39
C GLU A 280 19.61 15.99 -7.97
N TYR A 281 18.43 16.06 -7.35
CA TYR A 281 17.66 14.86 -7.04
C TYR A 281 17.28 14.19 -8.38
N PRO A 282 17.74 12.96 -8.65
CA PRO A 282 17.49 12.29 -9.93
C PRO A 282 16.09 11.65 -9.90
N TRP A 283 15.06 12.50 -9.83
CA TRP A 283 13.64 12.18 -9.69
C TRP A 283 13.22 10.93 -10.45
N ALA A 284 13.53 10.87 -11.76
CA ALA A 284 13.13 9.78 -12.63
C ALA A 284 13.74 8.42 -12.24
N HIS A 285 14.98 8.40 -11.75
CA HIS A 285 15.70 7.17 -11.48
C HIS A 285 15.23 6.49 -10.18
N LEU A 286 15.08 7.26 -9.10
CA LEU A 286 14.65 6.71 -7.80
C LEU A 286 13.17 6.30 -7.83
N ASP A 287 12.35 7.05 -8.56
CA ASP A 287 10.97 6.70 -8.87
C ASP A 287 10.87 5.38 -9.65
N ARG A 288 11.61 5.22 -10.74
CA ARG A 288 11.67 3.94 -11.48
C ARG A 288 12.11 2.78 -10.59
N LEU A 289 13.18 2.96 -9.82
CA LEU A 289 13.75 1.91 -8.98
C LEU A 289 12.79 1.46 -7.88
N SER A 290 12.14 2.40 -7.20
CA SER A 290 11.17 2.11 -6.13
C SER A 290 9.93 1.35 -6.65
N ARG A 291 9.44 1.69 -7.85
CA ARG A 291 8.37 0.95 -8.55
C ARG A 291 8.77 -0.49 -8.88
N VAL A 292 9.95 -0.66 -9.47
CA VAL A 292 10.48 -1.98 -9.86
C VAL A 292 10.65 -2.88 -8.64
N VAL A 293 11.25 -2.37 -7.57
CA VAL A 293 11.45 -3.12 -6.32
C VAL A 293 10.10 -3.52 -5.69
N LEU A 294 9.11 -2.61 -5.65
CA LEU A 294 7.79 -2.89 -5.08
C LEU A 294 7.02 -3.97 -5.87
N LEU A 295 7.01 -3.88 -7.21
CA LEU A 295 6.34 -4.86 -8.06
C LEU A 295 7.01 -6.23 -7.97
N LYS A 296 8.35 -6.29 -8.03
CA LYS A 296 9.09 -7.56 -7.85
C LYS A 296 8.89 -8.14 -6.46
N TYR A 297 8.78 -7.29 -5.43
CA TYR A 297 8.49 -7.75 -4.07
C TYR A 297 7.11 -8.39 -3.99
N TYR A 298 6.09 -7.78 -4.59
CA TYR A 298 4.77 -8.38 -4.70
C TYR A 298 4.82 -9.76 -5.39
N ASP A 299 5.51 -9.86 -6.53
CA ASP A 299 5.62 -11.10 -7.30
C ASP A 299 6.36 -12.22 -6.54
N VAL A 300 7.34 -11.87 -5.68
CA VAL A 300 8.03 -12.83 -4.80
C VAL A 300 7.16 -13.20 -3.61
N ARG A 301 6.61 -12.20 -2.89
CA ARG A 301 5.90 -12.41 -1.62
C ARG A 301 4.62 -13.21 -1.81
N ARG A 302 3.90 -13.03 -2.94
CA ARG A 302 2.70 -13.81 -3.27
C ARG A 302 2.96 -15.31 -3.47
N ARG A 303 4.21 -15.71 -3.70
CA ARG A 303 4.64 -17.12 -3.85
C ARG A 303 5.16 -17.73 -2.54
N TYR A 304 5.26 -16.93 -1.47
CA TYR A 304 5.74 -17.36 -0.17
C TYR A 304 4.58 -17.53 0.81
N PHE A 305 4.50 -18.70 1.43
CA PHE A 305 3.50 -19.09 2.40
C PHE A 305 4.13 -19.30 3.77
N HIS A 306 3.41 -18.84 4.78
CA HIS A 306 3.74 -19.05 6.18
C HIS A 306 2.76 -20.07 6.74
N ILE A 307 3.23 -21.23 7.17
CA ILE A 307 2.39 -22.35 7.58
C ILE A 307 2.67 -22.68 9.04
N ASP A 308 1.69 -22.46 9.91
CA ASP A 308 1.76 -22.88 11.31
C ASP A 308 1.37 -24.34 11.44
N VAL A 309 2.25 -25.14 12.05
CA VAL A 309 2.02 -26.58 12.24
C VAL A 309 1.53 -26.87 13.65
N HIS A 310 0.42 -27.59 13.76
CA HIS A 310 -0.24 -27.94 15.03
C HIS A 310 -0.60 -29.42 15.10
N GLU A 311 -0.78 -29.92 16.32
CA GLU A 311 -1.47 -31.19 16.55
C GLU A 311 -2.99 -30.95 16.45
N PRO A 312 -3.77 -31.85 15.81
CA PRO A 312 -5.21 -31.71 15.66
C PRO A 312 -5.94 -31.75 17.02
N TYR A 313 -7.10 -31.09 17.10
CA TYR A 313 -7.91 -31.09 18.31
C TYR A 313 -8.68 -32.41 18.47
N GLY A 314 -8.39 -33.18 19.52
CA GLY A 314 -9.09 -34.41 19.88
C GLY A 314 -8.39 -35.71 19.45
N ASP A 315 -8.84 -36.84 20.02
CA ASP A 315 -8.13 -38.13 19.92
C ASP A 315 -8.44 -38.95 18.65
N GLY A 316 -9.38 -38.53 17.80
CA GLY A 316 -9.78 -39.28 16.59
C GLY A 316 -8.71 -39.29 15.48
N PRO A 317 -8.70 -40.28 14.56
CA PRO A 317 -7.80 -40.27 13.41
C PRO A 317 -8.14 -39.08 12.51
N ALA A 318 -7.30 -38.06 12.53
CA ALA A 318 -7.44 -36.89 11.67
C ALA A 318 -6.38 -37.01 10.57
N ASN A 319 -6.84 -36.99 9.31
CA ASN A 319 -5.95 -36.87 8.17
C ASN A 319 -5.25 -35.49 8.20
N PRO A 320 -4.03 -35.37 7.65
CA PRO A 320 -3.36 -34.10 7.56
C PRO A 320 -4.24 -33.07 6.85
N THR A 321 -4.40 -31.89 7.45
CA THR A 321 -5.34 -30.88 6.97
C THR A 321 -4.65 -29.54 6.84
N LEU A 322 -4.71 -28.95 5.64
CA LEU A 322 -4.23 -27.60 5.34
C LEU A 322 -5.43 -26.65 5.30
N GLY A 323 -5.33 -25.52 6.01
CA GLY A 323 -6.40 -24.52 6.06
C GLY A 323 -5.88 -23.09 6.27
N ILE A 324 -6.80 -22.14 6.42
CA ILE A 324 -6.49 -20.71 6.56
C ILE A 324 -6.65 -20.31 8.04
N THR A 325 -5.66 -19.64 8.62
CA THR A 325 -5.64 -19.30 10.05
C THR A 325 -6.78 -18.38 10.47
N ASN A 326 -7.04 -17.28 9.75
CA ASN A 326 -8.26 -16.49 9.86
C ASN A 326 -8.44 -15.53 8.66
N GLU A 327 -9.59 -14.85 8.55
CA GLU A 327 -9.86 -13.95 7.42
C GLU A 327 -9.05 -12.63 7.44
N HIS A 328 -8.55 -12.27 8.62
CA HIS A 328 -7.82 -11.03 8.90
C HIS A 328 -6.30 -11.21 8.92
N SER A 329 -5.80 -12.44 8.69
CA SER A 329 -4.38 -12.76 8.79
C SER A 329 -3.63 -12.17 7.61
N ASP A 330 -2.32 -12.05 7.79
CA ASP A 330 -1.42 -11.66 6.72
C ASP A 330 -1.57 -12.60 5.51
N CYS A 331 -1.29 -12.08 4.32
CA CYS A 331 -1.40 -12.84 3.09
C CYS A 331 -0.57 -14.12 3.16
N ASN A 332 -1.11 -15.21 2.60
CA ASN A 332 -0.43 -16.50 2.52
C ASN A 332 -0.08 -17.12 3.87
N HIS A 333 -0.81 -16.78 4.93
CA HIS A 333 -0.76 -17.46 6.22
C HIS A 333 -1.75 -18.62 6.25
N LEU A 334 -1.23 -19.83 6.43
CA LEU A 334 -1.98 -21.08 6.52
C LEU A 334 -1.72 -21.75 7.87
N PHE A 335 -2.58 -22.70 8.22
CA PHE A 335 -2.30 -23.68 9.26
C PHE A 335 -2.23 -25.07 8.63
N PHE A 336 -1.49 -25.96 9.29
CA PHE A 336 -1.40 -27.37 8.96
C PHE A 336 -1.54 -28.21 10.22
N GLU A 337 -2.54 -29.09 10.24
CA GLU A 337 -2.78 -30.02 11.35
C GLU A 337 -2.31 -31.41 10.95
N THR A 338 -1.48 -32.02 11.80
CA THR A 338 -1.01 -33.40 11.61
C THR A 338 -0.70 -34.08 12.94
N LYS A 339 -0.86 -35.41 13.00
CA LYS A 339 -0.37 -36.22 14.13
C LYS A 339 1.08 -36.67 13.94
N THR A 340 1.65 -36.44 12.76
CA THR A 340 3.02 -36.82 12.42
C THR A 340 4.00 -35.96 13.21
N LYS A 341 4.87 -36.63 13.98
CA LYS A 341 5.84 -35.97 14.87
C LYS A 341 7.21 -35.75 14.21
N ASN A 342 7.55 -36.59 13.23
CA ASN A 342 8.80 -36.47 12.50
C ASN A 342 8.73 -35.27 11.55
N ARG A 343 9.65 -34.31 11.70
CA ARG A 343 9.65 -33.06 10.92
C ARG A 343 9.78 -33.29 9.42
N GLU A 344 10.63 -34.23 8.99
CA GLU A 344 10.84 -34.48 7.56
C GLU A 344 9.57 -35.04 6.90
N ASP A 345 8.86 -35.90 7.63
CA ASP A 345 7.60 -36.46 7.15
C ASP A 345 6.48 -35.41 7.14
N VAL A 346 6.43 -34.54 8.15
CA VAL A 346 5.51 -33.37 8.15
C VAL A 346 5.76 -32.48 6.94
N LEU A 347 7.01 -32.19 6.59
CA LEU A 347 7.32 -31.36 5.41
C LEU A 347 6.86 -32.01 4.10
N LYS A 348 6.94 -33.35 3.98
CA LYS A 348 6.39 -34.08 2.82
C LYS A 348 4.87 -33.97 2.79
N GLU A 349 4.20 -34.22 3.92
CA GLU A 349 2.73 -34.10 4.02
C GLU A 349 2.24 -32.69 3.66
N ILE A 350 2.94 -31.65 4.13
CA ILE A 350 2.64 -30.26 3.78
C ILE A 350 2.73 -30.06 2.25
N LYS A 351 3.81 -30.53 1.61
CA LYS A 351 3.95 -30.40 0.15
C LYS A 351 2.83 -31.11 -0.59
N THR A 352 2.50 -32.34 -0.20
CA THR A 352 1.43 -33.11 -0.83
C THR A 352 0.07 -32.43 -0.70
N GLU A 353 -0.32 -32.01 0.51
CA GLU A 353 -1.61 -31.34 0.70
C GLU A 353 -1.64 -29.93 0.07
N PHE A 354 -0.51 -29.22 0.05
CA PHE A 354 -0.38 -27.94 -0.66
C PHE A 354 -0.55 -28.12 -2.17
N SER A 355 0.18 -29.07 -2.77
CA SER A 355 0.10 -29.42 -4.20
C SER A 355 -1.32 -29.77 -4.63
N LYS A 356 -2.03 -30.55 -3.82
CA LYS A 356 -3.44 -30.89 -4.04
C LYS A 356 -4.38 -29.68 -3.91
N SER A 357 -4.18 -28.85 -2.89
CA SER A 357 -5.02 -27.68 -2.61
C SER A 357 -4.85 -26.57 -3.64
N PHE A 358 -3.64 -26.39 -4.16
CA PHE A 358 -3.30 -25.30 -5.06
C PHE A 358 -2.99 -25.73 -6.50
N GLN A 359 -3.13 -27.03 -6.83
CA GLN A 359 -2.86 -27.58 -8.16
C GLN A 359 -1.45 -27.23 -8.66
N THR A 360 -0.45 -27.46 -7.81
CA THR A 360 0.96 -27.19 -8.13
C THR A 360 1.79 -28.46 -7.99
N GLU A 361 2.88 -28.57 -8.74
CA GLU A 361 3.77 -29.72 -8.68
C GLU A 361 4.62 -29.68 -7.40
N GLU A 362 4.77 -30.81 -6.71
CA GLU A 362 5.57 -30.87 -5.48
C GLU A 362 7.05 -30.48 -5.73
N GLY A 363 7.56 -30.72 -6.94
CA GLY A 363 8.91 -30.35 -7.37
C GLY A 363 9.16 -28.83 -7.38
N ASP A 364 8.09 -28.04 -7.52
CA ASP A 364 8.14 -26.58 -7.48
C ASP A 364 8.13 -26.02 -6.05
N LEU A 365 7.97 -26.87 -5.03
CA LEU A 365 7.84 -26.45 -3.64
C LEU A 365 9.17 -26.52 -2.89
N GLU A 366 9.61 -25.39 -2.37
CA GLU A 366 10.72 -25.30 -1.42
C GLU A 366 10.19 -25.01 -0.01
N THR A 367 10.69 -25.74 0.98
CA THR A 367 10.26 -25.61 2.37
C THR A 367 11.44 -25.35 3.28
N GLU A 368 11.30 -24.40 4.19
CA GLU A 368 12.26 -24.09 5.24
C GLU A 368 11.58 -24.04 6.61
N VAL A 369 12.30 -24.43 7.66
CA VAL A 369 11.80 -24.35 9.04
C VAL A 369 12.24 -23.03 9.67
N LEU A 370 11.29 -22.22 10.16
CA LEU A 370 11.54 -20.82 10.56
C LEU A 370 11.74 -20.59 12.07
N ASN A 371 11.47 -21.61 12.91
CA ASN A 371 11.45 -21.65 14.41
C ASN A 371 10.09 -21.37 15.10
N SER A 372 9.93 -21.98 16.28
CA SER A 372 8.68 -22.15 17.06
C SER A 372 8.33 -20.98 18.01
N GLN A 373 7.03 -20.72 18.21
CA GLN A 373 6.52 -20.00 19.39
C GLN A 373 5.28 -20.68 20.01
N ASN A 374 5.25 -20.73 21.35
CA ASN A 374 4.13 -21.12 22.23
C ASN A 374 3.72 -22.60 22.36
N ARG A 375 3.17 -22.94 23.54
CA ARG A 375 2.82 -24.30 24.04
C ARG A 375 1.85 -25.13 23.15
N ARG A 376 1.33 -24.59 22.05
CA ARG A 376 0.36 -25.26 21.14
C ARG A 376 0.83 -25.35 19.67
N HIS A 377 1.92 -24.69 19.29
CA HIS A 377 2.48 -24.77 17.93
C HIS A 377 3.68 -25.70 17.96
N LEU A 378 3.73 -26.67 17.04
CA LEU A 378 4.87 -27.58 16.92
C LEU A 378 6.07 -26.81 16.35
N PHE A 379 5.86 -26.17 15.19
CA PHE A 379 6.82 -25.31 14.51
C PHE A 379 6.14 -24.57 13.36
N THR A 380 6.89 -23.68 12.72
CA THR A 380 6.43 -22.90 11.58
C THR A 380 7.29 -23.21 10.36
N VAL A 381 6.63 -23.34 9.21
CA VAL A 381 7.24 -23.64 7.91
C VAL A 381 7.06 -22.45 6.97
N GLY A 382 8.15 -22.01 6.36
CA GLY A 382 8.11 -21.20 5.16
C GLY A 382 8.02 -22.12 3.94
N LEU A 383 7.05 -21.90 3.07
CA LEU A 383 6.90 -22.63 1.81
C LEU A 383 6.93 -21.66 0.63
N PHE A 384 7.86 -21.85 -0.29
CA PHE A 384 8.01 -21.04 -1.49
C PHE A 384 7.67 -21.85 -2.73
N VAL A 385 6.86 -21.27 -3.62
CA VAL A 385 6.53 -21.84 -4.92
C VAL A 385 7.46 -21.24 -5.99
N LYS A 386 8.29 -22.09 -6.61
CA LYS A 386 9.27 -21.65 -7.62
C LYS A 386 8.63 -21.12 -8.88
N ASN A 387 7.54 -21.75 -9.31
CA ASN A 387 6.85 -21.41 -10.54
C ASN A 387 6.42 -19.92 -10.51
N PRO A 388 6.98 -19.06 -11.40
CA PRO A 388 6.68 -17.63 -11.41
C PRO A 388 5.23 -17.33 -11.82
N ASP A 389 4.61 -18.23 -12.60
CA ASP A 389 3.25 -18.10 -13.10
C ASP A 389 2.20 -18.54 -12.07
N PHE A 390 2.63 -19.09 -10.93
CA PHE A 390 1.75 -19.48 -9.84
C PHE A 390 0.88 -18.30 -9.37
N CYS A 391 -0.41 -18.40 -9.66
CA CYS A 391 -1.44 -17.44 -9.26
C CYS A 391 -2.41 -18.09 -8.28
N ALA A 392 -1.95 -18.41 -7.08
CA ALA A 392 -2.87 -18.77 -6.02
C ALA A 392 -2.59 -17.94 -4.78
N GLU A 393 -3.60 -17.17 -4.40
CA GLU A 393 -3.70 -16.56 -3.08
C GLU A 393 -4.58 -17.46 -2.22
N THR A 394 -4.47 -17.36 -0.88
CA THR A 394 -5.30 -18.12 0.08
C THR A 394 -6.81 -18.07 -0.21
N ASN A 395 -7.28 -17.05 -0.95
CA ASN A 395 -8.64 -16.95 -1.48
C ASN A 395 -9.09 -18.17 -2.29
N SER A 396 -8.18 -18.88 -2.98
CA SER A 396 -8.50 -20.12 -3.71
C SER A 396 -8.90 -21.28 -2.78
N ILE A 397 -8.28 -21.39 -1.60
CA ILE A 397 -8.71 -22.32 -0.54
C ILE A 397 -10.06 -21.89 0.05
N ARG A 398 -10.29 -20.58 0.24
CA ARG A 398 -11.60 -20.07 0.72
C ARG A 398 -12.75 -20.53 -0.17
N ASN A 399 -12.60 -20.36 -1.48
CA ASN A 399 -13.65 -20.73 -2.44
C ASN A 399 -13.93 -22.24 -2.46
N ARG A 400 -12.94 -23.09 -2.18
CA ARG A 400 -13.15 -24.55 -2.07
C ARG A 400 -13.88 -24.95 -0.78
N HIS A 401 -13.65 -24.26 0.33
CA HIS A 401 -14.34 -24.54 1.59
C HIS A 401 -15.74 -23.91 1.70
N ILE A 402 -16.00 -22.80 1.00
CA ILE A 402 -17.34 -22.21 0.90
C ILE A 402 -18.29 -23.12 0.08
N ILE A 403 -17.79 -23.96 -0.82
CA ILE A 403 -18.59 -24.93 -1.58
C ILE A 403 -19.14 -26.09 -0.70
N ILE A 404 -18.68 -26.24 0.55
CA ILE A 404 -19.11 -27.34 1.44
C ILE A 404 -20.32 -26.96 2.33
N PHE A 405 -20.80 -25.71 2.26
CA PHE A 405 -22.00 -25.27 2.99
C PHE A 405 -23.06 -24.64 2.07
N GLY A 406 -23.35 -25.31 0.95
CA GLY A 406 -24.50 -25.05 0.08
C GLY A 406 -25.59 -26.09 0.27
#